data_AF-A0A2M8JWB8-F1
#
_entry.id   AF-A0A2M8JWB8-F1
#
_cell.length_a   1.000
_cell.length_b   1.000
_cell.length_c   1.000
_cell.angle_alpha   90.00
_cell.angle_beta   90.00
_cell.angle_gamma   90.00
#
_symmetry.space_group_name_H-M   'P 1'
#
loop_
_entity.id
_entity.type
_entity.pdbx_description
1 polymer ?
#
loop_
_entity_poly.entity_id
_entity_poly.type
_entity_poly.pdbx_seq_one_letter_code
_entity_poly.pdbx_strand_id
1 'polypeptide(L)'
;MLQVTSIEHLKQLSNINGRAEFYMLLLGGLCRSSKEIHYDEQTKRFDIYNEIDDTYQSNLTEKALHTKTNIPEAIKNGVFYYHGEQLWGI
;
A
#
# COMPACT_ATOMS: atom_id res chain seq x y z
N MET A 1 4.34 15.08 -1.98
CA MET A 1 3.61 13.79 -1.99
C MET A 1 4.23 12.93 -3.06
N LEU A 2 4.72 11.74 -2.71
CA LEU A 2 5.42 10.86 -3.63
C LEU A 2 4.40 9.91 -4.28
N GLN A 3 4.19 10.05 -5.59
CA GLN A 3 3.30 9.17 -6.35
C GLN A 3 3.96 7.81 -6.54
N VAL A 4 3.21 6.74 -6.29
CA VAL A 4 3.66 5.37 -6.56
C VAL A 4 3.36 5.04 -8.01
N THR A 5 4.39 4.65 -8.76
CA THR A 5 4.35 4.52 -10.23
C THR A 5 4.35 3.08 -10.72
N SER A 6 4.70 2.13 -9.86
CA SER A 6 4.75 0.71 -10.18
C SER A 6 4.67 -0.14 -8.91
N ILE A 7 4.42 -1.44 -9.09
CA ILE A 7 4.48 -2.41 -7.99
C ILE A 7 5.90 -2.52 -7.42
N GLU A 8 6.94 -2.43 -8.26
CA GLU A 8 8.33 -2.41 -7.78
C GLU A 8 8.62 -1.18 -6.92
N HIS A 9 8.11 -0.01 -7.31
CA HIS A 9 8.22 1.20 -6.50
C HIS A 9 7.48 1.04 -5.16
N LEU A 10 6.28 0.43 -5.17
CA LEU A 10 5.56 0.10 -3.94
C LEU A 10 6.39 -0.82 -3.02
N LYS A 11 6.99 -1.88 -3.56
CA LYS A 11 7.85 -2.80 -2.79
C LYS A 11 9.00 -2.05 -2.14
N GLN A 12 9.70 -1.19 -2.88
CA GLN A 12 10.81 -0.39 -2.37
C GLN A 12 10.39 0.50 -1.19
N LEU A 13 9.21 1.12 -1.27
CA LEU A 13 8.71 2.01 -0.22
C LEU A 13 8.15 1.28 1.00
N SER A 14 7.70 0.04 0.84
CA SER A 14 7.05 -0.74 1.91
C SER A 14 7.95 -1.84 2.50
N ASN A 15 9.15 -2.04 1.96
CA ASN A 15 10.17 -2.93 2.52
C ASN A 15 10.97 -2.22 3.62
N ILE A 16 10.30 -1.97 4.75
CA ILE A 16 10.87 -1.28 5.92
C ILE A 16 10.61 -2.09 7.19
N ASN A 17 11.35 -1.80 8.26
CA ASN A 17 11.13 -2.40 9.58
C ASN A 17 9.93 -1.73 10.29
N GLY A 18 8.74 -1.93 9.74
CA GLY A 18 7.56 -1.16 10.07
C GLY A 18 6.48 -1.30 9.01
N ARG A 19 5.56 -0.32 8.99
CA ARG A 19 4.58 -0.17 7.93
C ARG A 19 4.69 1.21 7.30
N ALA A 20 4.69 1.24 5.98
CA ALA A 20 4.64 2.47 5.23
C ALA A 20 3.18 2.90 5.04
N GLU A 21 2.90 4.17 5.25
CA GLU A 21 1.58 4.76 5.07
C GLU A 21 1.40 5.23 3.63
N PHE A 22 0.27 4.84 3.05
CA PHE A 22 -0.14 5.20 1.71
C PHE A 22 -1.57 5.71 1.73
N TYR A 23 -1.94 6.37 0.64
CA TYR A 23 -3.34 6.61 0.36
C TYR A 23 -3.64 6.62 -1.13
N MET A 24 -4.89 6.30 -1.45
CA MET A 24 -5.45 6.54 -2.78
C MET A 24 -6.50 7.63 -2.74
N LEU A 25 -6.51 8.46 -3.78
CA LEU A 25 -7.59 9.39 -4.04
C LEU A 25 -8.77 8.65 -4.69
N LEU A 26 -9.97 8.90 -4.17
CA LEU A 26 -11.24 8.36 -4.66
C LEU A 26 -12.13 9.51 -5.15
N LEU A 27 -13.08 9.21 -6.05
CA LEU A 27 -14.07 10.18 -6.55
C LEU A 27 -13.45 11.51 -7.04
N GLY A 28 -12.35 11.43 -7.80
CA GLY A 28 -11.67 12.63 -8.32
C GLY A 28 -10.93 13.46 -7.26
N GLY A 29 -10.63 12.88 -6.09
CA GLY A 29 -9.89 13.55 -5.01
C GLY A 29 -10.76 14.07 -3.87
N LEU A 30 -12.07 13.82 -3.90
CA LEU A 30 -13.00 14.22 -2.83
C LEU A 30 -12.84 13.35 -1.57
N CYS A 31 -12.39 12.11 -1.74
CA CYS A 31 -12.17 11.18 -0.63
C CYS A 31 -10.76 10.59 -0.70
N ARG A 32 -10.21 10.25 0.46
CA ARG A 32 -8.95 9.53 0.63
C ARG A 32 -9.24 8.19 1.28
N SER A 33 -8.65 7.11 0.75
CA SER A 33 -8.56 5.83 1.46
C SER A 33 -7.12 5.61 1.87
N SER A 34 -6.85 5.80 3.16
CA SER A 34 -5.55 5.53 3.78
C SER A 34 -5.35 4.03 4.01
N LYS A 35 -4.09 3.60 3.92
CA LYS A 35 -3.66 2.22 4.08
C LYS A 35 -2.26 2.19 4.66
N GLU A 36 -1.98 1.19 5.48
CA GLU A 36 -0.62 0.86 5.88
C GLU A 36 -0.19 -0.39 5.14
N ILE A 37 1.03 -0.41 4.59
CA ILE A 37 1.54 -1.52 3.78
C ILE A 37 2.94 -1.88 4.26
N HIS A 38 3.14 -3.18 4.47
CA HIS A 38 4.44 -3.79 4.67
C HIS A 38 4.70 -4.81 3.54
N TYR A 39 5.91 -4.79 2.99
CA TYR A 39 6.38 -5.80 2.05
C TYR A 39 7.56 -6.55 2.65
N ASP A 40 7.40 -7.86 2.78
CA ASP A 40 8.47 -8.76 3.21
C ASP A 40 9.18 -9.34 1.98
N GLU A 41 10.43 -8.92 1.77
CA GLU A 41 11.28 -9.39 0.68
C GLU A 41 11.60 -10.89 0.76
N GLN A 42 11.71 -11.46 1.97
CA GLN A 42 12.07 -12.87 2.16
C GLN A 42 10.95 -13.79 1.67
N THR A 43 9.71 -13.46 2.04
CA THR A 43 8.53 -14.26 1.67
C THR A 43 7.85 -13.77 0.39
N LYS A 44 8.25 -12.61 -0.13
CA LYS A 44 7.64 -11.88 -1.25
C LYS A 44 6.16 -11.64 -1.04
N ARG A 45 5.78 -11.26 0.19
CA ARG A 45 4.39 -11.05 0.60
C ARG A 45 4.11 -9.62 1.03
N PHE A 46 2.88 -9.21 0.80
CA PHE A 46 2.34 -7.96 1.31
C PHE A 46 1.41 -8.21 2.48
N ASP A 47 1.51 -7.33 3.45
CA ASP A 47 0.53 -7.14 4.51
C ASP A 47 -0.06 -5.73 4.37
N ILE A 48 -1.38 -5.64 4.37
CA ILE A 48 -2.10 -4.39 4.14
C ILE A 48 -3.14 -4.19 5.22
N TYR A 49 -3.09 -3.03 5.87
CA TYR A 49 -4.16 -2.54 6.73
C TYR A 49 -4.95 -1.46 5.99
N ASN A 50 -6.27 -1.59 5.95
CA ASN A 50 -7.17 -0.60 5.38
C ASN A 50 -7.85 0.18 6.50
N GLU A 51 -7.56 1.47 6.63
CA GLU A 51 -8.13 2.31 7.70
C GLU A 51 -9.63 2.63 7.51
N ILE A 52 -10.16 2.46 6.29
CA ILE A 52 -11.56 2.82 6.01
C ILE A 52 -12.56 1.85 6.65
N ASP A 53 -12.16 0.60 6.83
CA ASP A 53 -13.00 -0.49 7.33
C ASP A 53 -12.29 -1.38 8.36
N ASP A 54 -11.13 -0.92 8.85
CA ASP A 54 -10.25 -1.61 9.81
C ASP A 54 -9.91 -3.06 9.41
N THR A 55 -9.88 -3.36 8.11
CA THR A 55 -9.55 -4.71 7.62
C THR A 55 -8.06 -4.91 7.46
N TYR A 56 -7.59 -6.09 7.87
CA TYR A 56 -6.22 -6.54 7.65
C TYR A 56 -6.16 -7.67 6.64
N GLN A 57 -5.34 -7.50 5.60
CA GLN A 57 -5.11 -8.49 4.55
C GLN A 57 -3.64 -8.91 4.61
N SER A 58 -3.38 -10.10 5.15
CA SER A 58 -2.02 -10.61 5.35
C SER A 58 -1.58 -11.61 4.27
N ASN A 59 -0.27 -11.80 4.11
CA ASN A 59 0.34 -12.84 3.27
C ASN A 59 -0.09 -12.79 1.79
N LEU A 60 -0.40 -11.59 1.28
CA LEU A 60 -0.81 -11.41 -0.11
C LEU A 60 0.38 -11.62 -1.04
N THR A 61 0.23 -12.50 -2.02
CA THR A 61 1.14 -12.51 -3.18
C THR A 61 0.88 -11.28 -4.04
N GLU A 62 1.82 -10.94 -4.92
CA GLU A 62 1.60 -9.94 -5.96
C GLU A 62 0.37 -10.27 -6.82
N LYS A 63 0.16 -11.55 -7.20
CA LYS A 63 -1.06 -11.98 -7.89
C LYS A 63 -2.33 -11.69 -7.08
N ALA A 64 -2.30 -11.93 -5.78
CA ALA A 64 -3.44 -11.63 -4.90
C ALA A 64 -3.65 -10.12 -4.72
N LEU A 65 -2.57 -9.32 -4.71
CA LEU A 65 -2.66 -7.86 -4.71
C LEU A 65 -3.47 -7.36 -5.93
N HIS A 66 -3.21 -7.95 -7.11
CA HIS A 66 -3.94 -7.65 -8.35
C HIS A 66 -5.41 -8.08 -8.37
N THR A 67 -5.79 -9.13 -7.65
CA THR A 67 -7.17 -9.66 -7.71
C THR A 67 -8.02 -9.33 -6.50
N LYS A 68 -7.41 -8.94 -5.38
CA LYS A 68 -8.10 -8.70 -4.10
C LYS A 68 -8.02 -7.26 -3.60
N THR A 69 -7.29 -6.38 -4.29
CA THR A 69 -7.12 -4.99 -3.88
C THR A 69 -7.23 -4.05 -5.09
N ASN A 70 -7.55 -2.79 -4.82
CA ASN A 70 -7.60 -1.75 -5.86
C ASN A 70 -6.25 -1.02 -6.03
N ILE A 71 -5.19 -1.48 -5.34
CA ILE A 71 -3.88 -0.80 -5.36
C ILE A 71 -3.27 -0.76 -6.76
N PRO A 72 -3.24 -1.87 -7.53
CA PRO A 72 -2.63 -1.83 -8.86
C PRO A 72 -3.39 -0.92 -9.83
N GLU A 73 -4.72 -0.85 -9.69
CA GLU A 73 -5.54 0.09 -10.46
C GLU A 73 -5.26 1.54 -10.05
N ALA A 74 -5.16 1.82 -8.74
CA ALA A 74 -4.84 3.15 -8.24
C ALA A 74 -3.46 3.64 -8.72
N ILE A 75 -2.46 2.74 -8.75
CA ILE A 75 -1.13 3.02 -9.33
C ILE A 75 -1.24 3.32 -10.82
N LYS A 76 -1.94 2.47 -11.58
CA LYS A 76 -2.14 2.65 -13.03
C LYS A 76 -2.82 3.98 -13.35
N ASN A 77 -3.80 4.38 -12.54
CA ASN A 77 -4.54 5.63 -12.69
C ASN A 77 -3.78 6.84 -12.12
N GLY A 78 -2.61 6.63 -11.52
CA GLY A 78 -1.79 7.70 -10.96
C GLY A 78 -2.37 8.36 -9.71
N VAL A 79 -3.24 7.68 -8.97
CA VAL A 79 -3.95 8.21 -7.80
C VAL A 79 -3.48 7.60 -6.48
N PHE A 80 -2.37 6.86 -6.47
CA PHE A 80 -1.79 6.22 -5.29
C PHE A 80 -0.49 6.91 -4.83
N TYR A 81 -0.40 7.24 -3.54
CA TYR A 81 0.66 8.08 -3.00
C TYR A 81 1.19 7.55 -1.67
N TYR A 82 2.49 7.73 -1.45
CA TYR A 82 3.17 7.52 -0.18
C TYR A 82 3.03 8.75 0.73
N HIS A 83 2.80 8.52 2.02
CA HIS A 83 2.51 9.54 3.03
C HIS A 83 3.53 9.60 4.16
N GLY A 84 4.06 8.45 4.60
CA GLY A 84 4.94 8.38 5.76
C GLY A 84 5.28 6.94 6.12
N GLU A 85 5.90 6.75 7.29
CA GLU A 85 6.30 5.44 7.80
C GLU A 85 6.10 5.36 9.31
N GLN A 86 5.67 4.19 9.78
CA GLN A 86 5.58 3.83 11.18
C GLN A 86 6.51 2.66 11.46
N LEU A 87 7.63 2.95 12.11
CA LEU A 87 8.65 1.94 12.43
C LEU A 87 8.28 1.13 13.68
N TRP A 88 8.65 -0.14 13.69
CA TRP A 88 8.47 -1.00 14.86
C TRP A 88 9.61 -0.79 15.85
N GLY A 89 9.28 -0.54 17.12
CA GLY A 89 10.23 -0.62 18.24
C GLY A 89 11.23 0.54 18.36
N ILE A 90 10.76 1.79 18.24
CA ILE A 90 11.47 2.94 18.82
C ILE A 90 11.29 2.95 20.34
#